data_AF-A0A6B3FQ88-F1
#
_entry.id   AF-A0A6B3FQ88-F1
#
_cell.length_a   1.000
_cell.length_b   1.000
_cell.length_c   1.000
_cell.angle_alpha   90.00
_cell.angle_beta   90.00
_cell.angle_gamma   90.00
#
_symmetry.space_group_name_H-M   'P 1'
#
loop_
_entity.id
_entity.type
_entity.pdbx_description
1 polymer ?
#
loop_
_entity_poly.entity_id
_entity_poly.type
_entity_poly.pdbx_seq_one_letter_code
_entity_poly.pdbx_strand_id
1 'polypeptide(L)'
;SLYEAALRRAADELAARFLEPLEGPLGARLLRVMGRFFDFVDEHGPGFSALMRGGPAVGSSTANAMIDGVRQAAYEQIITHLGVSEPPARLELVVRSWVSLAESTALIWLDGRRIPREELEMQLVHDFAALAAVSAAYDQEMAGIVLRVLSQEPADGPFGELLARLSAFAPDVPAVPAQRLPDQ
;
A
#
# COMPACT_ATOMS: atom_id res chain seq x y z
N SER A 1 -8.02 26.82 -13.18
CA SER A 1 -7.48 27.97 -12.38
C SER A 1 -5.98 27.76 -12.11
N LEU A 2 -5.26 28.74 -11.54
CA LEU A 2 -3.85 28.56 -11.13
C LEU A 2 -3.71 27.43 -10.09
N TYR A 3 -4.66 27.34 -9.15
CA TYR A 3 -4.75 26.27 -8.17
C TYR A 3 -4.87 24.89 -8.83
N GLU A 4 -5.79 24.73 -9.79
CA GLU A 4 -5.97 23.45 -10.50
C GLU A 4 -4.74 23.08 -11.34
N ALA A 5 -4.05 24.05 -11.94
CA ALA A 5 -2.83 23.80 -12.69
C ALA A 5 -1.68 23.34 -11.77
N ALA A 6 -1.54 23.96 -10.59
CA ALA A 6 -0.57 23.53 -9.59
C ALA A 6 -0.89 22.13 -9.06
N LEU A 7 -2.17 21.85 -8.78
CA LEU A 7 -2.62 20.54 -8.32
C LEU A 7 -2.41 19.45 -9.38
N ARG A 8 -2.67 19.75 -10.66
CA ARG A 8 -2.37 18.83 -11.78
C ARG A 8 -0.89 18.48 -11.81
N ARG A 9 -0.01 19.49 -11.74
CA ARG A 9 1.44 19.28 -11.71
C ARG A 9 1.87 18.40 -10.53
N ALA A 10 1.35 18.64 -9.34
CA ALA A 10 1.66 17.84 -8.16
C ALA A 10 1.14 16.39 -8.29
N ALA A 11 -0.04 16.20 -8.88
CA ALA A 11 -0.59 14.87 -9.16
C ALA A 11 0.26 14.10 -10.18
N ASP A 12 0.65 14.75 -11.28
CA ASP A 12 1.51 14.16 -12.31
C ASP A 12 2.90 13.80 -11.74
N GLU A 13 3.45 14.66 -10.88
CA GLU A 13 4.70 14.42 -10.17
C GLU A 13 4.62 13.20 -9.25
N LEU A 14 3.57 13.10 -8.42
CA LEU A 14 3.39 11.96 -7.53
C LEU A 14 3.17 10.66 -8.32
N ALA A 15 2.36 10.69 -9.39
CA ALA A 15 2.17 9.53 -10.25
C ALA A 15 3.50 9.04 -10.88
N ALA A 16 4.36 9.97 -11.31
CA ALA A 16 5.68 9.64 -11.85
C ALA A 16 6.60 8.98 -10.80
N ARG A 17 6.46 9.33 -9.51
CA ARG A 17 7.24 8.72 -8.42
C ARG A 17 6.87 7.25 -8.17
N PHE A 18 5.71 6.78 -8.62
CA PHE A 18 5.33 5.37 -8.49
C PHE A 18 6.01 4.45 -9.51
N LEU A 19 6.59 5.01 -10.58
CA LEU A 19 7.34 4.23 -11.56
C LEU A 19 8.57 3.59 -10.91
N GLU A 20 8.74 2.29 -11.07
CA GLU A 20 9.82 1.51 -10.49
C GLU A 20 10.26 0.41 -11.48
N PRO A 21 11.56 0.16 -11.67
CA PRO A 21 12.02 -0.97 -12.48
C PRO A 21 11.47 -2.30 -11.96
N LEU A 22 11.07 -3.20 -12.88
CA LEU A 22 10.60 -4.56 -12.55
C LEU A 22 11.79 -5.50 -12.27
N GLU A 23 12.72 -5.06 -11.42
CA GLU A 23 13.97 -5.76 -11.12
C GLU A 23 14.09 -6.04 -9.63
N GLY A 24 14.42 -7.30 -9.30
CA GLY A 24 14.62 -7.77 -7.94
C GLY A 24 13.33 -8.03 -7.14
N PRO A 25 13.46 -8.23 -5.82
CA PRO A 25 12.34 -8.57 -4.95
C PRO A 25 11.25 -7.51 -4.95
N LEU A 26 9.98 -7.92 -4.90
CA LEU A 26 8.82 -7.03 -4.82
C LEU A 26 8.86 -6.17 -3.56
N GLY A 27 9.20 -6.75 -2.40
CA GLY A 27 9.26 -6.00 -1.14
C GLY A 27 10.27 -4.84 -1.22
N ALA A 28 11.44 -5.10 -1.79
CA ALA A 28 12.48 -4.08 -1.98
C ALA A 28 12.06 -2.99 -2.99
N ARG A 29 11.36 -3.36 -4.06
CA ARG A 29 10.79 -2.41 -5.03
C ARG A 29 9.77 -1.49 -4.36
N LEU A 30 8.85 -2.06 -3.59
CA LEU A 30 7.82 -1.31 -2.88
C LEU A 30 8.43 -0.36 -1.85
N LEU A 31 9.44 -0.79 -1.11
CA LEU A 31 10.15 0.06 -0.13
C LEU A 31 10.76 1.32 -0.79
N ARG A 32 11.39 1.18 -1.96
CA ARG A 32 11.93 2.34 -2.70
C ARG A 32 10.83 3.30 -3.16
N VAL A 33 9.68 2.77 -3.59
CA VAL A 33 8.50 3.60 -3.92
C VAL A 33 7.97 4.32 -2.69
N MET A 34 7.92 3.66 -1.53
CA MET A 34 7.50 4.28 -0.27
C MET A 34 8.42 5.44 0.13
N GLY A 35 9.74 5.28 -0.01
CA GLY A 35 10.67 6.41 0.19
C GLY A 35 10.33 7.63 -0.67
N ARG A 36 10.13 7.43 -1.98
CA ARG A 36 9.75 8.54 -2.89
C ARG A 36 8.37 9.13 -2.60
N PHE A 37 7.43 8.30 -2.15
CA PHE A 37 6.11 8.74 -1.70
C PHE A 37 6.22 9.62 -0.46
N PHE A 38 6.99 9.21 0.57
CA PHE A 38 7.19 10.02 1.76
C PHE A 38 8.01 11.29 1.49
N ASP A 39 8.97 11.27 0.57
CA ASP A 39 9.64 12.48 0.10
C ASP A 39 8.63 13.48 -0.47
N PHE A 40 7.67 13.02 -1.28
CA PHE A 40 6.64 13.89 -1.85
C PHE A 40 5.71 14.45 -0.77
N VAL A 41 5.29 13.59 0.18
CA VAL A 41 4.44 13.97 1.30
C VAL A 41 5.12 15.00 2.19
N ASP A 42 6.43 14.88 2.45
CA ASP A 42 7.19 15.85 3.24
C ASP A 42 7.28 17.20 2.51
N GLU A 43 7.64 17.19 1.23
CA GLU A 43 7.76 18.39 0.39
C GLU A 43 6.42 19.15 0.26
N HIS A 44 5.28 18.45 0.29
CA HIS A 44 3.95 19.02 0.04
C HIS A 44 3.03 19.01 1.26
N GLY A 45 3.53 18.72 2.47
CA GLY A 45 2.74 18.32 3.64
C GLY A 45 1.47 19.16 3.96
N PRO A 46 1.57 20.49 4.12
CA PRO A 46 0.39 21.33 4.39
C PRO A 46 -0.66 21.29 3.27
N GLY A 47 -0.22 21.33 2.00
CA GLY A 47 -1.10 21.29 0.84
C GLY A 47 -1.74 19.92 0.64
N PHE A 48 -0.95 18.86 0.79
CA PHE A 48 -1.41 17.47 0.77
C PHE A 48 -2.48 17.23 1.84
N SER A 49 -2.22 17.64 3.09
CA SER A 49 -3.18 17.48 4.19
C SER A 49 -4.48 18.24 3.95
N ALA A 50 -4.41 19.48 3.48
CA ALA A 50 -5.59 20.28 3.18
C ALA A 50 -6.44 19.66 2.06
N LEU A 51 -5.79 19.17 1.00
CA LEU A 51 -6.45 18.51 -0.12
C LEU A 51 -7.17 17.23 0.31
N MET A 52 -6.47 16.34 1.00
CA MET A 52 -7.01 15.02 1.37
C MET A 52 -8.11 15.12 2.45
N ARG A 53 -8.01 16.09 3.38
CA ARG A 53 -9.04 16.31 4.42
C ARG A 53 -10.24 17.11 3.92
N GLY A 54 -10.09 17.88 2.82
CA GLY A 54 -11.19 18.65 2.23
C GLY A 54 -12.33 17.77 1.71
N GLY A 55 -12.03 16.53 1.31
CA GLY A 55 -13.02 15.59 0.80
C GLY A 55 -13.78 16.07 -0.45
N PRO A 56 -14.68 15.25 -0.99
CA PRO A 56 -15.34 15.55 -2.26
C PRO A 56 -16.27 16.77 -2.24
N ALA A 57 -16.69 17.19 -1.04
CA ALA A 57 -17.65 18.27 -0.82
C ALA A 57 -17.01 19.67 -0.75
N VAL A 58 -15.71 19.76 -0.44
CA VAL A 58 -14.97 21.04 -0.35
C VAL A 58 -14.03 21.21 -1.55
N GLY A 59 -13.62 20.12 -2.20
CA GLY A 59 -12.88 20.15 -3.47
C GLY A 59 -13.77 20.35 -4.70
N SER A 60 -13.23 20.95 -5.77
CA SER A 60 -13.90 20.93 -7.07
C SER A 60 -13.95 19.49 -7.61
N SER A 61 -14.93 19.18 -8.48
CA SER A 61 -14.98 17.89 -9.18
C SER A 61 -13.67 17.55 -9.89
N THR A 62 -12.97 18.57 -10.41
CA THR A 62 -11.64 18.47 -11.02
C THR A 62 -10.58 18.00 -10.01
N ALA A 63 -10.58 18.51 -8.79
CA ALA A 63 -9.62 18.12 -7.75
C ALA A 63 -9.78 16.66 -7.34
N ASN A 64 -11.04 16.22 -7.14
CA ASN A 64 -11.33 14.81 -6.83
C ASN A 64 -10.87 13.89 -7.97
N ALA A 65 -11.15 14.24 -9.22
CA ALA A 65 -10.71 13.46 -10.37
C ALA A 65 -9.18 13.36 -10.49
N MET A 66 -8.43 14.37 -10.02
CA MET A 66 -6.96 14.30 -9.98
C MET A 66 -6.47 13.34 -8.90
N ILE A 67 -7.06 13.38 -7.70
CA ILE A 67 -6.73 12.43 -6.62
C ILE A 67 -7.03 11.00 -7.05
N ASP A 68 -8.20 10.77 -7.66
CA ASP A 68 -8.58 9.45 -8.16
C ASP A 68 -7.64 8.96 -9.28
N GLY A 69 -7.14 9.88 -10.12
CA GLY A 69 -6.11 9.57 -11.11
C GLY A 69 -4.79 9.10 -10.48
N VAL A 70 -4.34 9.73 -9.39
CA VAL A 70 -3.13 9.32 -8.65
C VAL A 70 -3.33 7.95 -8.01
N ARG A 71 -4.48 7.72 -7.38
CA ARG A 71 -4.85 6.41 -6.80
C ARG A 71 -4.86 5.31 -7.85
N GLN A 72 -5.40 5.62 -9.02
CA GLN A 72 -5.44 4.69 -10.15
C GLN A 72 -4.03 4.39 -10.68
N ALA A 73 -3.15 5.39 -10.77
CA ALA A 73 -1.75 5.17 -11.16
C ALA A 73 -1.01 4.27 -10.16
N ALA A 74 -1.20 4.47 -8.85
CA ALA A 74 -0.62 3.59 -7.83
C ALA A 74 -1.14 2.14 -7.97
N TYR A 75 -2.45 1.97 -8.15
CA TYR A 75 -3.08 0.68 -8.40
C TYR A 75 -2.46 -0.03 -9.61
N GLU A 76 -2.36 0.65 -10.76
CA GLU A 76 -1.82 0.09 -12.00
C GLU A 76 -0.36 -0.35 -11.87
N GLN A 77 0.47 0.44 -11.18
CA GLN A 77 1.85 0.05 -10.90
C GLN A 77 1.91 -1.21 -10.03
N ILE A 78 1.10 -1.30 -8.98
CA ILE A 78 1.08 -2.50 -8.13
C ILE A 78 0.66 -3.74 -8.93
N ILE A 79 -0.42 -3.67 -9.71
CA ILE A 79 -0.88 -4.79 -10.55
C ILE A 79 0.20 -5.20 -11.57
N THR A 80 0.87 -4.22 -12.17
CA THR A 80 2.00 -4.46 -13.09
C THR A 80 3.14 -5.21 -12.41
N HIS A 81 3.52 -4.80 -11.20
CA HIS A 81 4.60 -5.44 -10.44
C HIS A 81 4.24 -6.83 -9.89
N LEU A 82 2.96 -7.11 -9.69
CA LEU A 82 2.45 -8.44 -9.37
C LEU A 82 2.39 -9.37 -10.59
N GLY A 83 2.50 -8.83 -11.81
CA GLY A 83 2.44 -9.61 -13.05
C GLY A 83 1.07 -10.26 -13.29
N VAL A 84 0.00 -9.61 -12.85
CA VAL A 84 -1.39 -10.11 -12.98
C VAL A 84 -2.10 -9.32 -14.07
N SER A 85 -2.44 -9.99 -15.19
CA SER A 85 -3.12 -9.34 -16.32
C SER A 85 -4.59 -9.03 -16.05
N GLU A 86 -5.28 -9.94 -15.35
CA GLU A 86 -6.69 -9.82 -15.01
C GLU A 86 -6.82 -9.97 -13.48
N PRO A 87 -6.81 -8.86 -12.72
CA PRO A 87 -6.84 -8.93 -11.27
C PRO A 87 -8.21 -9.42 -10.78
N PRO A 88 -8.28 -10.48 -9.95
CA PRO A 88 -9.54 -10.91 -9.38
C PRO A 88 -10.08 -9.86 -8.40
N ALA A 89 -11.39 -9.86 -8.17
CA ALA A 89 -12.05 -8.86 -7.32
C ALA A 89 -11.43 -8.74 -5.91
N ARG A 90 -10.94 -9.86 -5.35
CA ARG A 90 -10.23 -9.87 -4.07
C ARG A 90 -8.89 -9.15 -4.13
N LEU A 91 -8.12 -9.33 -5.20
CA LEU A 91 -6.86 -8.60 -5.39
C LEU A 91 -7.12 -7.11 -5.58
N GLU A 92 -8.11 -6.75 -6.40
CA GLU A 92 -8.48 -5.35 -6.59
C GLU A 92 -8.84 -4.68 -5.25
N LEU A 93 -9.66 -5.35 -4.44
CA LEU A 93 -10.04 -4.86 -3.11
C LEU A 93 -8.81 -4.69 -2.20
N VAL A 94 -7.92 -5.68 -2.15
CA VAL A 94 -6.70 -5.61 -1.32
C VAL A 94 -5.82 -4.43 -1.74
N VAL A 95 -5.55 -4.27 -3.03
CA VAL A 95 -4.66 -3.21 -3.53
C VAL A 95 -5.26 -1.83 -3.28
N ARG A 96 -6.54 -1.62 -3.60
CA ARG A 96 -7.21 -0.32 -3.36
C ARG A 96 -7.31 0.02 -1.87
N SER A 97 -7.56 -0.98 -1.03
CA SER A 97 -7.59 -0.80 0.43
C SER A 97 -6.20 -0.44 0.97
N TRP A 98 -5.16 -1.08 0.45
CA TRP A 98 -3.78 -0.75 0.83
C TRP A 98 -3.37 0.66 0.38
N VAL A 99 -3.78 1.11 -0.82
CA VAL A 99 -3.56 2.52 -1.24
C VAL A 99 -4.21 3.50 -0.25
N SER A 100 -5.43 3.19 0.19
CA SER A 100 -6.14 4.00 1.20
C SER A 100 -5.44 3.99 2.57
N LEU A 101 -4.84 2.86 2.94
CA LEU A 101 -4.02 2.73 4.13
C LEU A 101 -2.76 3.60 4.04
N ALA A 102 -2.04 3.57 2.92
CA ALA A 102 -0.85 4.40 2.69
C ALA A 102 -1.18 5.91 2.78
N GLU A 103 -2.29 6.34 2.19
CA GLU A 103 -2.79 7.72 2.31
C GLU A 103 -3.06 8.11 3.77
N SER A 104 -3.75 7.23 4.51
CA SER A 104 -4.09 7.46 5.91
C SER A 104 -2.83 7.54 6.79
N THR A 105 -1.88 6.63 6.58
CA THR A 105 -0.59 6.61 7.28
C THR A 105 0.19 7.90 7.05
N ALA A 106 0.27 8.38 5.81
CA ALA A 106 0.94 9.65 5.49
C ALA A 106 0.28 10.86 6.18
N LEU A 107 -1.06 10.92 6.20
CA LEU A 107 -1.80 12.00 6.87
C LEU A 107 -1.62 12.01 8.38
N ILE A 108 -1.57 10.82 8.99
CA ILE A 108 -1.32 10.65 10.43
C ILE A 108 0.13 11.01 10.75
N TRP A 109 1.08 10.62 9.90
CA TRP A 109 2.50 10.96 10.07
C TRP A 109 2.73 12.47 10.02
N LEU A 110 2.12 13.17 9.07
CA LEU A 110 2.20 14.63 8.99
C LEU A 110 1.67 15.33 10.25
N ASP A 111 0.80 14.68 11.02
CA ASP A 111 0.30 15.16 12.31
C ASP A 111 1.29 14.90 13.45
N GLY A 112 2.39 15.65 13.40
CA GLY A 112 3.40 15.71 14.47
C GLY A 112 4.59 14.78 14.31
N ARG A 113 4.67 13.98 13.24
CA ARG A 113 5.86 13.20 12.84
C ARG A 113 6.49 12.40 13.97
N ARG A 114 5.64 11.80 14.80
CA ARG A 114 6.05 11.12 16.04
C ARG A 114 6.72 9.77 15.81
N ILE A 115 6.46 9.16 14.66
CA ILE A 115 7.10 7.91 14.21
C ILE A 115 8.07 8.28 13.09
N PRO A 116 9.32 7.79 13.11
CA PRO A 116 10.26 7.97 12.00
C PRO A 116 9.66 7.49 10.68
N ARG A 117 9.87 8.23 9.59
CA ARG A 117 9.26 7.88 8.31
C ARG A 117 9.72 6.51 7.80
N GLU A 118 10.97 6.16 8.05
CA GLU A 118 11.58 4.91 7.60
C GLU A 118 10.88 3.68 8.22
N GLU A 119 10.38 3.84 9.45
CA GLU A 119 9.56 2.82 10.12
C GLU A 119 8.21 2.66 9.43
N LEU A 120 7.55 3.77 9.06
CA LEU A 120 6.27 3.75 8.36
C LEU A 120 6.37 3.26 6.90
N GLU A 121 7.47 3.59 6.21
CA GLU A 121 7.78 3.09 4.88
C GLU A 121 7.88 1.56 4.90
N MET A 122 8.63 0.99 5.84
CA MET A 122 8.73 -0.45 6.03
C MET A 122 7.41 -1.05 6.50
N GLN A 123 6.70 -0.38 7.41
CA GLN A 123 5.40 -0.84 7.90
C GLN A 123 4.40 -0.99 6.74
N LEU A 124 4.31 -0.02 5.83
CA LEU A 124 3.40 -0.12 4.68
C LEU A 124 3.77 -1.27 3.74
N VAL A 125 5.05 -1.60 3.59
CA VAL A 125 5.49 -2.79 2.86
C VAL A 125 4.98 -4.06 3.54
N HIS A 126 5.12 -4.16 4.87
CA HIS A 126 4.59 -5.28 5.65
C HIS A 126 3.06 -5.36 5.62
N ASP A 127 2.38 -4.23 5.72
CA ASP A 127 0.91 -4.13 5.69
C ASP A 127 0.36 -4.64 4.36
N PHE A 128 1.06 -4.40 3.24
CA PHE A 128 0.68 -4.97 1.94
C PHE A 128 0.66 -6.50 1.98
N ALA A 129 1.75 -7.10 2.46
CA ALA A 129 1.87 -8.56 2.58
C ALA A 129 0.82 -9.13 3.55
N ALA A 130 0.57 -8.45 4.67
CA ALA A 130 -0.42 -8.86 5.66
C ALA A 130 -1.85 -8.85 5.08
N LEU A 131 -2.27 -7.77 4.41
CA LEU A 131 -3.59 -7.67 3.78
C LEU A 131 -3.78 -8.75 2.69
N ALA A 132 -2.75 -8.98 1.87
CA ALA A 132 -2.77 -10.01 0.85
C ALA A 132 -2.85 -11.42 1.46
N ALA A 133 -2.09 -11.69 2.53
CA ALA A 133 -2.09 -12.97 3.23
C ALA A 133 -3.45 -13.28 3.90
N VAL A 134 -4.10 -12.26 4.49
CA VAL A 134 -5.46 -12.41 5.05
C VAL A 134 -6.45 -12.81 3.94
N SER A 135 -6.38 -12.18 2.77
CA SER A 135 -7.25 -12.55 1.65
C SER A 135 -6.96 -13.97 1.13
N ALA A 136 -5.68 -14.34 1.01
CA ALA A 136 -5.21 -15.66 0.60
C ALA A 136 -5.67 -16.80 1.52
N ALA A 137 -5.86 -16.53 2.81
CA ALA A 137 -6.36 -17.53 3.77
C ALA A 137 -7.76 -18.06 3.42
N TYR A 138 -8.54 -17.32 2.63
CA TYR A 138 -9.92 -17.65 2.28
C TYR A 138 -10.14 -17.90 0.78
N ASP A 139 -9.11 -17.80 -0.05
CA ASP A 139 -9.24 -17.87 -1.51
C ASP A 139 -7.99 -18.46 -2.17
N GLN A 140 -8.18 -19.51 -2.98
CA GLN A 140 -7.08 -20.26 -3.59
C GLN A 140 -6.35 -19.48 -4.69
N GLU A 141 -7.05 -18.60 -5.41
CA GLU A 141 -6.43 -17.76 -6.44
C GLU A 141 -5.51 -16.71 -5.79
N MET A 142 -5.99 -16.07 -4.73
CA MET A 142 -5.19 -15.18 -3.89
C MET A 142 -4.00 -15.90 -3.26
N ALA A 143 -4.18 -17.12 -2.75
CA ALA A 143 -3.08 -17.93 -2.23
C ALA A 143 -2.01 -18.19 -3.30
N GLY A 144 -2.42 -18.52 -4.53
CA GLY A 144 -1.49 -18.71 -5.65
C GLY A 144 -0.71 -17.44 -6.02
N ILE A 145 -1.34 -16.26 -5.93
CA ILE A 145 -0.66 -14.97 -6.13
C ILE A 145 0.36 -14.72 -5.02
N VAL A 146 -0.04 -14.83 -3.76
CA VAL A 146 0.83 -14.57 -2.60
C VAL A 146 2.02 -15.54 -2.56
N LEU A 147 1.79 -16.84 -2.77
CA LEU A 147 2.86 -17.84 -2.77
C LEU A 147 3.89 -17.59 -3.88
N ARG A 148 3.44 -17.13 -5.06
CA ARG A 148 4.33 -16.76 -6.17
C ARG A 148 5.18 -15.55 -5.86
N VAL A 149 4.61 -14.55 -5.19
CA VAL A 149 5.35 -13.37 -4.74
C VAL A 149 6.39 -13.77 -3.69
N LEU A 150 5.98 -14.51 -2.66
CA LEU A 150 6.86 -14.93 -1.58
C LEU A 150 8.00 -15.84 -2.05
N SER A 151 7.79 -16.67 -3.08
CA SER A 151 8.85 -17.53 -3.62
C SER A 151 9.97 -16.78 -4.35
N GLN A 152 9.76 -15.48 -4.64
CA GLN A 152 10.74 -14.60 -5.27
C GLN A 152 11.41 -13.66 -4.26
N GLU A 153 10.97 -13.66 -3.01
CA GLU A 153 11.55 -12.85 -1.94
C GLU A 153 12.72 -13.58 -1.27
N PRO A 154 13.83 -12.89 -0.99
CA PRO A 154 14.90 -13.45 -0.19
C PRO A 154 14.46 -13.51 1.29
N ALA A 155 15.02 -14.46 2.04
CA ALA A 155 14.66 -14.68 3.45
C ALA A 155 15.03 -13.50 4.36
N ASP A 156 16.04 -12.72 3.98
CA ASP A 156 16.48 -11.48 4.63
C ASP A 156 15.87 -10.22 3.99
N GLY A 157 14.90 -10.37 3.08
CA GLY A 157 14.10 -9.28 2.52
C GLY A 157 12.93 -8.87 3.42
N PRO A 158 12.20 -7.79 3.07
CA PRO A 158 11.12 -7.26 3.91
C PRO A 158 10.06 -8.31 4.29
N PHE A 159 9.61 -9.13 3.34
CA PHE A 159 8.59 -10.14 3.64
C PHE A 159 9.14 -11.30 4.48
N GLY A 160 10.41 -11.67 4.29
CA GLY A 160 11.08 -12.67 5.14
C GLY A 160 11.22 -12.20 6.59
N GLU A 161 11.58 -10.93 6.77
CA GLU A 161 11.66 -10.30 8.09
C GLU A 161 10.29 -10.30 8.80
N LEU A 162 9.22 -9.93 8.10
CA LEU A 162 7.86 -9.97 8.63
C LEU A 162 7.48 -11.38 9.10
N LEU A 163 7.70 -12.40 8.27
CA LEU A 163 7.38 -13.79 8.61
C LEU A 163 8.17 -14.29 9.83
N ALA A 164 9.45 -13.91 9.94
CA ALA A 164 10.28 -14.25 11.09
C ALA A 164 9.74 -13.59 12.37
N ARG A 165 9.38 -12.30 12.31
CA ARG A 165 8.81 -11.55 13.44
C ARG A 165 7.45 -12.10 13.87
N LEU A 166 6.57 -12.43 12.93
CA LEU A 166 5.25 -12.98 13.24
C LEU A 166 5.34 -14.38 13.85
N SER A 167 6.26 -15.21 13.36
CA SER A 167 6.50 -16.56 13.88
C SER A 167 7.03 -16.55 15.32
N ALA A 168 7.73 -15.48 15.73
CA ALA A 168 8.19 -15.31 17.11
C ALA A 168 7.02 -15.14 18.11
N PHE A 169 5.84 -14.69 17.67
CA PHE A 169 4.65 -14.60 18.53
C PHE A 169 3.89 -15.92 18.66
N ALA A 170 4.05 -16.85 17.70
CA ALA A 170 3.35 -18.14 17.69
C ALA A 170 3.44 -18.97 19.00
N PRO A 171 4.59 -19.07 19.70
CA PRO A 171 4.66 -19.82 20.97
C PRO A 171 3.84 -19.18 22.10
N ASP A 172 3.53 -17.88 22.03
CA ASP A 172 2.78 -17.15 23.05
C ASP A 172 1.27 -17.01 22.74
N VAL A 173 0.82 -17.48 21.56
CA VAL A 173 -0.60 -17.52 21.22
C VAL A 173 -1.23 -18.74 21.92
N PRO A 174 -2.12 -18.56 22.92
CA PRO A 174 -2.83 -19.70 23.49
C PRO A 174 -3.58 -20.42 22.38
N ALA A 175 -3.50 -21.77 22.37
CA ALA A 175 -4.14 -22.59 21.37
C ALA A 175 -5.59 -22.12 21.17
N VAL A 176 -5.88 -21.55 19.99
CA VAL A 176 -7.23 -21.14 19.64
C VAL A 176 -8.08 -22.41 19.69
N PRO A 177 -9.08 -22.51 20.60
CA PRO A 177 -9.96 -23.66 20.62
C PRO A 177 -10.55 -23.78 19.22
N ALA A 178 -10.51 -24.99 18.63
CA ALA A 178 -11.07 -25.23 17.31
C ALA A 178 -12.47 -24.60 17.24
N GLN A 179 -12.62 -23.52 16.47
CA GLN A 179 -13.93 -22.93 16.24
C GLN A 179 -14.74 -24.01 15.53
N ARG A 180 -15.82 -24.46 16.18
CA ARG A 180 -16.81 -25.33 15.52
C ARG A 180 -17.23 -24.61 14.24
N LEU A 181 -16.82 -25.15 13.09
CA LEU A 181 -17.41 -24.78 11.81
C LEU A 181 -18.92 -24.96 11.96
N PRO A 182 -19.75 -23.95 11.64
CA PRO A 182 -21.19 -24.14 11.60
C PRO A 182 -21.48 -25.25 10.60
N ASP A 183 -22.27 -26.24 11.02
CA ASP A 183 -22.69 -27.36 10.20
C ASP A 183 -23.27 -26.83 8.87
N GLN A 184 -22.73 -27.30 7.75
CA GLN A 184 -23.30 -27.08 6.40
C GLN A 184 -24.52 -27.96 6.19
#